data_AF-A0A6M3MA23-F1
#
_entry.id   AF-A0A6M3MA23-F1
#
_cell.length_a   1.000
_cell.length_b   1.000
_cell.length_c   1.000
_cell.angle_alpha   90.00
_cell.angle_beta   90.00
_cell.angle_gamma   90.00
#
_symmetry.space_group_name_H-M   'P 1'
#
loop_
_entity.id
_entity.type
_entity.pdbx_description
1 polymer ?
#
loop_
_entity_poly.entity_id
_entity_poly.type
_entity_poly.pdbx_seq_one_letter_code
_entity_poly.pdbx_strand_id
1 'polypeptide(L)'
;MECKYNPREKISCEVCNKEIMVTPTQIHRARFCSKECQYIWMSENIVGANHPNWLGGLSFEPYGIEFNDILKEEIRERDNRQCQYCGLDEEQSIRKLDVHHIDYNKKNNDKSNLISLCCRCHRKASFNRNYWEGFYKRVMSNRRRIKRPDIILARVA
;
A
#
# COMPACT_ATOMS: atom_id res chain seq x y z
N MET A 1 -41.67 -24.51 -4.96
CA MET A 1 -40.78 -23.37 -5.29
C MET A 1 -40.43 -23.49 -6.76
N GLU A 2 -41.08 -22.70 -7.63
CA GLU A 2 -40.72 -22.65 -9.04
C GLU A 2 -39.47 -21.79 -9.22
N CYS A 3 -38.41 -22.37 -9.78
CA CYS A 3 -37.23 -21.62 -10.20
C CYS A 3 -37.63 -20.73 -11.38
N LYS A 4 -37.81 -19.44 -11.14
CA LYS A 4 -38.10 -18.47 -12.22
C LYS A 4 -36.88 -18.43 -13.15
N TYR A 5 -37.06 -18.91 -14.37
CA TYR A 5 -36.06 -18.80 -15.43
C TYR A 5 -35.69 -17.32 -15.63
N ASN A 6 -34.40 -17.00 -15.50
CA ASN A 6 -33.90 -15.65 -15.65
C ASN A 6 -33.21 -15.53 -17.03
N PRO A 7 -33.85 -14.93 -18.05
CA PRO A 7 -33.32 -14.90 -19.41
C PRO A 7 -32.00 -14.12 -19.44
N ARG A 8 -31.04 -14.59 -20.25
CA ARG A 8 -29.78 -13.88 -20.47
C ARG A 8 -29.98 -12.75 -21.49
N GLU A 9 -29.31 -11.63 -21.26
CA GLU A 9 -29.36 -10.44 -22.09
C GLU A 9 -28.01 -10.19 -22.78
N LYS A 10 -28.01 -9.51 -23.92
CA LYS A 10 -26.81 -9.20 -24.69
C LYS A 10 -26.23 -7.85 -24.29
N ILE A 11 -24.91 -7.78 -24.13
CA ILE A 11 -24.16 -6.52 -24.03
C ILE A 11 -22.94 -6.55 -24.96
N SER A 12 -22.44 -5.37 -25.33
CA SER A 12 -21.21 -5.22 -26.11
C SER A 12 -20.03 -4.86 -25.20
N CYS A 13 -18.87 -5.49 -25.42
CA CYS A 13 -17.63 -5.15 -24.72
C CYS A 13 -17.14 -3.76 -25.14
N GLU A 14 -16.85 -2.87 -24.18
CA GLU A 14 -16.40 -1.50 -24.45
C GLU A 14 -15.00 -1.39 -25.09
N VAL A 15 -14.22 -2.47 -25.10
CA VAL A 15 -12.85 -2.47 -25.67
C VAL A 15 -12.80 -3.10 -27.06
N CYS A 16 -13.37 -4.29 -27.23
CA CYS A 16 -13.27 -5.06 -28.47
C CYS A 16 -14.60 -5.21 -29.23
N ASN A 17 -15.69 -4.62 -28.73
CA ASN A 17 -17.04 -4.68 -29.30
C ASN A 17 -17.63 -6.09 -29.45
N LYS A 18 -17.06 -7.10 -28.78
CA LYS A 18 -17.61 -8.46 -28.77
C LYS A 18 -18.93 -8.52 -28.00
N GLU A 19 -19.97 -9.07 -28.61
CA GLU A 19 -21.24 -9.37 -27.94
C GLU A 19 -21.07 -10.53 -26.94
N ILE A 20 -21.58 -10.34 -25.72
CA ILE A 20 -21.62 -11.36 -24.67
C ILE A 20 -23.01 -11.47 -24.05
N MET A 21 -23.38 -12.69 -23.64
CA MET A 21 -24.61 -12.97 -22.92
C MET A 21 -24.36 -12.86 -21.41
N VAL A 22 -25.13 -12.05 -20.72
CA VAL A 22 -25.02 -11.83 -19.28
C VAL A 22 -26.34 -12.13 -18.58
N THR A 23 -26.28 -12.43 -17.29
CA THR A 23 -27.48 -12.55 -16.46
C THR A 23 -28.06 -11.17 -16.15
N PRO A 24 -29.35 -11.03 -15.82
CA PRO A 24 -29.93 -9.72 -15.46
C PRO A 24 -29.28 -9.06 -14.22
N THR A 25 -28.71 -9.84 -13.31
CA THR A 25 -27.89 -9.29 -12.20
C THR A 25 -26.55 -8.71 -12.68
N GLN A 26 -26.05 -9.17 -13.83
CA GLN A 26 -24.82 -8.69 -14.44
C GLN A 26 -25.03 -7.52 -15.38
N ILE A 27 -26.21 -7.33 -15.95
CA ILE A 27 -26.41 -6.37 -17.04
C ILE A 27 -25.98 -4.94 -16.70
N HIS A 28 -26.25 -4.47 -15.48
CA HIS A 28 -25.90 -3.12 -15.04
C HIS A 28 -24.44 -2.96 -14.58
N ARG A 29 -23.69 -4.06 -14.45
CA ARG A 29 -22.29 -4.04 -13.94
C ARG A 29 -21.27 -4.55 -14.94
N ALA A 30 -21.68 -5.39 -15.89
CA ALA A 30 -20.79 -6.00 -16.86
C ALA A 30 -20.51 -5.01 -17.99
N ARG A 31 -19.23 -4.80 -18.29
CA ARG A 31 -18.74 -3.86 -19.31
C ARG A 31 -17.77 -4.48 -20.31
N PHE A 32 -17.17 -5.62 -19.94
CA PHE A 32 -16.09 -6.24 -20.70
C PHE A 32 -16.36 -7.72 -20.93
N CYS A 33 -15.93 -8.24 -22.08
CA CYS A 33 -16.06 -9.66 -22.40
C CYS A 33 -15.08 -10.56 -21.63
N SER A 34 -14.02 -9.97 -21.07
CA SER A 34 -12.97 -10.71 -20.36
C SER A 34 -12.16 -9.81 -19.42
N LYS A 35 -11.33 -10.42 -18.57
CA LYS A 35 -10.42 -9.68 -17.67
C LYS A 35 -9.37 -8.92 -18.47
N GLU A 36 -8.93 -9.45 -19.61
CA GLU A 36 -7.95 -8.81 -20.48
C GLU A 36 -8.49 -7.48 -21.00
N CYS A 37 -9.73 -7.46 -21.51
CA CYS A 37 -10.39 -6.22 -21.94
C CYS A 37 -10.58 -5.25 -20.76
N GLN A 38 -10.94 -5.75 -19.58
CA GLN A 38 -11.02 -4.92 -18.38
C GLN A 38 -9.66 -4.27 -18.04
N TYR A 39 -8.56 -5.03 -18.10
CA TYR A 39 -7.22 -4.51 -17.81
C TYR A 39 -6.75 -3.50 -18.84
N ILE A 40 -7.02 -3.71 -20.12
CA ILE A 40 -6.74 -2.72 -21.19
C ILE A 40 -7.45 -1.42 -20.86
N TRP A 41 -8.77 -1.48 -20.64
CA TRP A 41 -9.55 -0.29 -20.30
C TRP A 41 -9.03 0.41 -19.04
N MET A 42 -8.71 -0.35 -17.98
CA MET A 42 -8.17 0.21 -16.74
C MET A 42 -6.81 0.89 -16.96
N SER A 43 -5.95 0.31 -17.79
CA SER A 43 -4.61 0.85 -18.07
C SER A 43 -4.65 2.17 -18.83
N GLU A 44 -5.69 2.40 -19.63
CA GLU A 44 -5.88 3.63 -20.39
C GLU A 44 -6.63 4.70 -19.60
N ASN A 45 -7.63 4.28 -18.80
CA ASN A 45 -8.58 5.20 -18.18
C ASN A 45 -8.28 5.53 -16.71
N ILE A 46 -7.67 4.61 -15.96
CA ILE A 46 -7.41 4.76 -14.52
C ILE A 46 -5.94 5.19 -14.31
N VAL A 47 -5.60 6.32 -14.90
CA VAL A 47 -4.24 6.89 -14.90
C VAL A 47 -4.26 8.36 -14.50
N GLY A 48 -3.14 8.84 -13.94
CA GLY A 48 -2.99 10.25 -13.54
C GLY A 48 -4.17 10.72 -12.69
N ALA A 49 -4.80 11.83 -13.09
CA ALA A 49 -5.92 12.43 -12.38
C ALA A 49 -7.19 11.59 -12.30
N ASN A 50 -7.35 10.59 -13.15
CA ASN A 50 -8.50 9.69 -13.14
C ASN A 50 -8.33 8.54 -12.13
N HIS A 51 -7.12 8.36 -11.58
CA HIS A 51 -6.89 7.33 -10.58
C HIS A 51 -7.46 7.79 -9.22
N PRO A 52 -8.25 6.97 -8.48
CA PRO A 52 -8.90 7.40 -7.23
C PRO A 52 -7.93 7.78 -6.11
N ASN A 53 -6.71 7.22 -6.12
CA ASN A 53 -5.62 7.59 -5.21
C ASN A 53 -4.75 8.75 -5.73
N TRP A 54 -5.14 9.43 -6.81
CA TRP A 54 -4.40 10.59 -7.30
C TRP A 54 -4.54 11.76 -6.36
N LEU A 55 -3.41 12.32 -5.97
CA LEU A 55 -3.35 13.46 -5.05
C LEU A 55 -2.56 14.57 -5.71
N GLY A 56 -2.97 15.00 -6.91
CA GLY A 56 -2.40 16.19 -7.56
C GLY A 56 -0.90 16.13 -7.87
N GLY A 57 -0.30 14.94 -7.97
CA GLY A 57 1.13 14.82 -8.27
C GLY A 57 2.05 14.84 -7.08
N LEU A 58 1.54 14.73 -5.85
CA LEU A 58 2.36 14.62 -4.64
C LEU A 58 3.47 13.55 -4.74
N SER A 59 3.26 12.47 -5.52
CA SER A 59 4.30 11.45 -5.76
C SER A 59 5.55 11.99 -6.49
N PHE A 60 5.39 13.02 -7.32
CA PHE A 60 6.47 13.66 -8.09
C PHE A 60 7.23 14.72 -7.30
N GLU A 61 6.71 15.19 -6.16
CA GLU A 61 7.42 16.16 -5.34
C GLU A 61 8.76 15.59 -4.83
N PRO A 62 9.83 16.40 -4.84
CA PRO A 62 11.14 15.94 -4.39
C PRO A 62 11.15 15.73 -2.88
N TYR A 63 11.92 14.75 -2.42
CA TYR A 63 12.21 14.60 -1.00
C TYR A 63 13.08 15.77 -0.47
N GLY A 64 13.13 15.95 0.85
CA GLY A 64 14.15 16.82 1.46
C GLY A 64 15.56 16.23 1.27
N ILE A 65 16.59 17.07 1.19
CA ILE A 65 17.98 16.65 0.94
C ILE A 65 18.51 15.67 2.00
N GLU A 66 17.99 15.77 3.22
CA GLU A 66 18.37 14.91 4.36
C GLU A 66 17.79 13.50 4.24
N PHE A 67 16.79 13.27 3.39
CA PHE A 67 16.19 11.95 3.13
C PHE A 67 17.08 11.09 2.22
N ASN A 68 18.33 10.96 2.62
CA ASN A 68 19.38 10.23 1.93
C ASN A 68 19.56 8.82 2.52
N ASP A 69 20.51 8.05 1.96
CA ASP A 69 20.71 6.66 2.38
C ASP A 69 21.30 6.55 3.79
N ILE A 70 22.07 7.55 4.26
CA ILE A 70 22.57 7.59 5.64
C ILE A 70 21.39 7.63 6.61
N LEU A 71 20.48 8.59 6.45
CA LEU A 71 19.29 8.69 7.30
C LEU A 71 18.43 7.42 7.22
N LYS A 72 18.25 6.85 6.03
CA LYS A 72 17.46 5.63 5.88
C LYS A 72 18.08 4.44 6.61
N GLU A 73 19.40 4.26 6.54
CA GLU A 73 20.09 3.21 7.28
C GLU A 73 19.97 3.43 8.80
N GLU A 74 20.13 4.66 9.30
CA GLU A 74 19.92 4.96 10.72
C GLU A 74 18.53 4.59 11.22
N ILE A 75 17.49 4.83 10.40
CA ILE A 75 16.11 4.45 10.73
C ILE A 75 15.94 2.92 10.73
N ARG A 76 16.54 2.21 9.77
CA ARG A 76 16.52 0.74 9.74
C ARG A 76 17.20 0.15 10.96
N GLU A 77 18.39 0.64 11.33
CA GLU A 77 19.11 0.17 12.52
C GLU A 77 18.31 0.43 13.80
N ARG A 78 17.75 1.64 13.95
CA ARG A 78 16.86 1.98 15.08
C ARG A 78 15.67 1.02 15.18
N ASP A 79 15.15 0.60 14.03
CA ASP A 79 14.00 -0.29 13.91
C ASP A 79 14.41 -1.78 13.97
N ASN A 80 15.64 -2.08 14.39
CA ASN A 80 16.25 -3.42 14.46
C ASN A 80 16.14 -4.18 13.13
N ARG A 81 16.17 -3.45 12.02
CA ARG A 81 15.95 -3.98 10.67
C ARG A 81 14.69 -4.84 10.55
N GLN A 82 13.65 -4.48 11.31
CA GLN A 82 12.35 -5.16 11.29
C GLN A 82 11.25 -4.21 10.79
N CYS A 83 10.31 -4.77 10.03
CA CYS A 83 9.10 -4.06 9.65
C CYS A 83 8.27 -3.73 10.90
N GLN A 84 7.97 -2.46 11.09
CA GLN A 84 7.36 -1.97 12.33
C GLN A 84 5.84 -2.13 12.38
N TYR A 85 5.27 -2.73 11.34
CA TYR A 85 3.88 -3.16 11.30
C TYR A 85 3.74 -4.68 11.51
N CYS A 86 4.49 -5.50 10.77
CA CYS A 86 4.31 -6.95 10.77
C CYS A 86 5.46 -7.75 11.40
N GLY A 87 6.55 -7.10 11.83
CA GLY A 87 7.71 -7.75 12.44
C GLY A 87 8.61 -8.51 11.48
N LEU A 88 8.40 -8.41 10.16
CA LEU A 88 9.25 -9.09 9.16
C LEU A 88 10.69 -8.57 9.24
N ASP A 89 11.65 -9.47 9.44
CA ASP A 89 13.08 -9.17 9.38
C ASP A 89 13.50 -8.77 7.96
N GLU A 90 14.37 -7.78 7.83
CA GLU A 90 14.88 -7.32 6.53
C GLU A 90 15.56 -8.43 5.74
N GLU A 91 16.25 -9.36 6.41
CA GLU A 91 16.90 -10.52 5.78
C GLU A 91 15.89 -11.45 5.08
N GLN A 92 14.66 -11.50 5.58
CA GLN A 92 13.56 -12.27 4.99
C GLN A 92 12.75 -11.46 3.97
N SER A 93 13.08 -10.17 3.79
CA SER A 93 12.39 -9.28 2.87
C SER A 93 12.99 -9.41 1.46
N ILE A 94 12.15 -9.22 0.45
CA ILE A 94 12.54 -9.25 -0.97
C ILE A 94 13.56 -8.14 -1.30
N ARG A 95 13.57 -7.07 -0.50
CA ARG A 95 14.50 -5.94 -0.59
C ARG A 95 14.63 -5.27 0.78
N LYS A 96 15.61 -4.36 0.93
CA LYS A 96 15.73 -3.48 2.10
C LYS A 96 14.39 -2.85 2.47
N LEU A 97 14.13 -2.70 3.76
CA LEU A 97 12.91 -2.07 4.26
C LEU A 97 12.80 -0.64 3.73
N ASP A 98 11.61 -0.25 3.31
CA ASP A 98 11.31 1.13 2.95
C ASP A 98 11.25 1.98 4.22
N VAL A 99 11.74 3.22 4.13
CA VAL A 99 11.55 4.22 5.19
C VAL A 99 10.41 5.13 4.77
N HIS A 100 9.40 5.22 5.62
CA HIS A 100 8.14 5.90 5.33
C HIS A 100 7.96 7.13 6.21
N HIS A 101 7.57 8.26 5.62
CA HIS A 101 7.10 9.46 6.33
C HIS A 101 5.69 9.22 6.85
N ILE A 102 5.52 9.18 8.17
CA ILE A 102 4.25 8.87 8.85
C ILE A 102 3.17 9.90 8.53
N ASP A 103 3.54 11.18 8.47
CA ASP A 103 2.66 12.31 8.13
C ASP A 103 2.51 12.54 6.61
N TYR A 104 3.13 11.69 5.77
CA TYR A 104 3.16 11.83 4.31
C TYR A 104 3.82 13.11 3.78
N ASN A 105 4.45 13.91 4.64
CA ASN A 105 5.21 15.08 4.24
C ASN A 105 6.67 14.68 3.95
N LYS A 106 7.03 14.63 2.67
CA LYS A 106 8.37 14.26 2.19
C LYS A 106 9.51 15.16 2.67
N LYS A 107 9.18 16.32 3.26
CA LYS A 107 10.15 17.26 3.82
C LYS A 107 10.35 17.09 5.33
N ASN A 108 9.47 16.37 6.02
CA ASN A 108 9.57 16.17 7.47
C ASN A 108 10.45 14.95 7.81
N ASN A 109 11.77 15.18 7.87
CA ASN A 109 12.76 14.14 8.12
C ASN A 109 13.06 13.90 9.61
N ASP A 110 12.23 14.41 10.52
CA ASP A 110 12.37 14.09 11.94
C ASP A 110 12.33 12.57 12.12
N LYS A 111 13.31 12.01 12.84
CA LYS A 111 13.40 10.55 13.01
C LYS A 111 12.11 9.97 13.60
N SER A 112 11.40 10.68 14.48
CA SER A 112 10.12 10.23 15.03
C SER A 112 8.96 10.20 14.03
N ASN A 113 9.09 10.90 12.90
CA ASN A 113 8.17 10.87 11.76
C ASN A 113 8.55 9.80 10.72
N LEU A 114 9.67 9.09 10.88
CA LEU A 114 10.13 8.05 9.96
C LEU A 114 9.95 6.65 10.56
N ILE A 115 9.53 5.68 9.74
CA ILE A 115 9.30 4.30 10.16
C ILE A 115 9.73 3.28 9.09
N SER A 116 10.39 2.18 9.50
CA SER A 116 10.77 1.08 8.61
C SER A 116 9.61 0.13 8.34
N LEU A 117 9.32 -0.12 7.06
CA LEU A 117 8.23 -1.00 6.60
C LEU A 117 8.72 -1.94 5.49
N CYS A 118 8.22 -3.18 5.47
CA CYS A 118 8.43 -4.05 4.31
C CYS A 118 7.58 -3.59 3.12
N CYS A 119 7.93 -4.01 1.90
CA CYS A 119 7.28 -3.56 0.67
C CYS A 119 5.75 -3.76 0.67
N ARG A 120 5.26 -4.85 1.28
CA ARG A 120 3.82 -5.15 1.41
C ARG A 120 3.13 -4.15 2.33
N CYS A 121 3.75 -3.79 3.46
CA CYS A 121 3.17 -2.87 4.43
C CYS A 121 3.26 -1.42 3.94
N HIS A 122 4.36 -1.05 3.29
CA HIS A 122 4.52 0.26 2.66
C HIS A 122 3.44 0.50 1.58
N ARG A 123 3.14 -0.51 0.74
CA ARG A 123 2.07 -0.42 -0.26
C ARG A 123 0.68 -0.23 0.38
N LYS A 124 0.40 -0.89 1.52
CA LYS A 124 -0.86 -0.69 2.25
C LYS A 124 -1.01 0.75 2.73
N ALA A 125 0.09 1.35 3.18
CA ALA A 125 0.13 2.74 3.63
C ALA A 125 0.02 3.76 2.49
N SER A 126 -0.10 3.34 1.22
CA SER A 126 -0.26 4.27 0.10
C SER A 126 -1.70 4.81 -0.07
N PHE A 127 -2.69 4.14 0.53
CA PHE A 127 -4.11 4.53 0.54
C PHE A 127 -4.62 4.68 1.98
N ASN A 128 -5.74 5.38 2.19
CA ASN A 128 -6.31 5.64 3.52
C ASN A 128 -5.28 6.25 4.51
N ARG A 129 -4.65 7.35 4.08
CA ARG A 129 -3.52 7.99 4.79
C ARG A 129 -3.82 8.35 6.23
N ASN A 130 -5.02 8.88 6.51
CA ASN A 130 -5.44 9.27 7.86
C ASN A 130 -5.39 8.10 8.86
N TYR A 131 -5.83 6.90 8.43
CA TYR A 131 -5.79 5.71 9.27
C TYR A 131 -4.34 5.31 9.59
N TRP A 132 -3.49 5.24 8.57
CA TRP A 132 -2.10 4.78 8.71
C TRP A 132 -1.23 5.77 9.46
N GLU A 133 -1.40 7.07 9.23
CA GLU A 133 -0.75 8.12 9.99
C GLU A 133 -1.06 7.97 11.49
N GLY A 134 -2.35 7.85 11.85
CA GLY A 134 -2.76 7.67 13.24
C GLY A 134 -2.23 6.36 13.86
N PHE A 135 -2.23 5.27 13.09
CA PHE A 135 -1.69 3.99 13.51
C PHE A 135 -0.18 4.08 13.79
N TYR A 136 0.61 4.60 12.84
CA TYR A 136 2.06 4.66 12.98
C TYR A 136 2.52 5.69 14.00
N LYS A 137 1.82 6.83 14.16
CA LYS A 137 2.05 7.75 15.29
C LYS A 137 1.92 7.04 16.64
N ARG A 138 0.94 6.13 16.77
CA ARG A 138 0.76 5.32 17.99
C ARG A 138 1.88 4.29 18.18
N VAL A 139 2.30 3.63 17.11
CA VAL A 139 3.47 2.73 17.12
C VAL A 139 4.71 3.48 17.63
N MET A 140 5.02 4.63 17.04
CA MET A 140 6.18 5.46 17.43
C MET A 140 6.09 5.96 18.88
N SER A 141 4.90 6.34 19.34
CA SER A 141 4.66 6.80 20.71
C SER A 141 4.84 5.68 21.74
N ASN A 142 4.39 4.46 21.42
CA ASN A 142 4.47 3.30 22.33
C ASN A 142 5.90 2.79 22.49
N ARG A 143 6.79 3.02 21.52
CA ARG A 143 8.23 2.71 21.67
C ARG A 143 8.89 3.47 22.81
N ARG A 144 8.45 4.70 23.09
CA ARG A 144 8.99 5.51 24.21
C ARG A 144 8.68 4.91 25.59
N ARG A 145 7.66 4.04 25.69
CA ARG A 145 7.25 3.39 26.94
C ARG A 145 7.93 2.04 27.18
N ILE A 146 8.49 1.42 26.15
CA ILE A 146 9.26 0.19 26.26
C ILE A 146 10.74 0.55 26.08
N LYS A 147 11.37 1.10 27.12
CA LYS A 147 12.82 0.89 27.27
C LYS A 147 12.95 -0.61 27.48
N ARG A 148 13.36 -1.37 26.46
CA ARG A 148 13.71 -2.78 26.67
C ARG A 148 14.76 -2.79 27.80
N PRO A 149 14.51 -3.46 28.95
CA PRO A 149 15.59 -3.84 29.83
C PRO A 149 16.54 -4.69 28.99
N ASP A 150 17.83 -4.49 29.19
CA ASP A 150 18.91 -5.20 28.52
C ASP A 150 18.55 -6.67 28.31
N ILE A 151 18.57 -7.12 27.05
CA ILE A 151 18.71 -8.54 26.73
C ILE A 151 20.14 -8.89 27.15
N ILE A 152 20.31 -9.16 28.44
CA ILE A 152 21.50 -9.78 28.97
C ILE A 152 21.60 -11.16 28.31
N LEU A 153 22.71 -11.33 27.60
CA LEU A 153 23.26 -12.60 27.16
C LEU A 153 23.05 -13.70 28.19
N ALA A 154 22.16 -14.65 27.91
CA ALA A 154 22.29 -16.00 28.44
C ALA A 154 23.11 -16.81 27.42
N ARG A 155 24.42 -16.63 27.51
CA ARG A 155 25.42 -17.59 27.06
C ARG A 155 25.37 -18.80 28.02
N VAL A 156 25.42 -20.00 27.43
CA VAL A 156 25.94 -21.25 28.01
C VAL A 156 25.12 -21.90 29.14
N ALA A 157 24.48 -23.02 28.80
CA ALA A 157 24.69 -24.33 29.43
C ALA A 157 24.29 -25.42 28.43
#